data_AF-A0A8C1Q459-F1
#
_entry.id   AF-A0A8C1Q459-F1
#
_cell.length_a   1.000
_cell.length_b   1.000
_cell.length_c   1.000
_cell.angle_alpha   90.00
_cell.angle_beta   90.00
_cell.angle_gamma   90.00
#
_symmetry.space_group_name_H-M   'P 1'
#
loop_
_entity.id
_entity.type
_entity.pdbx_description
1 polymer ?
#
loop_
_entity_poly.entity_id
_entity_poly.type
_entity_poly.pdbx_seq_one_letter_code
_entity_poly.pdbx_strand_id
1 'polypeptide(L)'
;MMFFFCSDTGVISVQSATCGRTSSQICSVGRPPSETSNTQCSIDVPAIFKRCNGLRECELNTQGLAPKDPCFGTYKYYTTNYICIPAETSVTCHGGYGYLKCENGRIQINTANYGRTDKTTCSEGRPSEQLQNTNCYSPNALAPVSKSCNGLESCEVFATHTVFTDPCFGTYKYLAISYFCLPSGVCSSIVCEHESTALNCDEGTVISIHSANYGRTDSTTCSTGRPASQLAKTDCYALNSQTVVTSGCEGKNNCSISASNSVFSDPCVGTFKYLYISYFCVLK
;
A
#
# COMPACT_ATOMS: atom_id res chain seq x y z
N MET A 1 18.40 21.81 -6.71
CA MET A 1 19.32 20.72 -7.06
C MET A 1 19.14 19.51 -6.16
N MET A 2 17.95 18.91 -6.03
CA MET A 2 17.81 17.66 -5.26
C MET A 2 17.26 16.58 -6.18
N PHE A 3 17.84 15.38 -6.11
CA PHE A 3 17.44 14.23 -6.91
C PHE A 3 17.30 13.02 -5.99
N PHE A 4 16.16 12.34 -6.08
CA PHE A 4 15.85 11.11 -5.35
C PHE A 4 15.51 10.01 -6.34
N PHE A 5 15.93 8.79 -6.02
CA PHE A 5 15.74 7.63 -6.88
C PHE A 5 15.54 6.36 -6.08
N CYS A 6 14.62 5.51 -6.55
CA CYS A 6 14.43 4.14 -6.08
C CYS A 6 14.53 3.16 -7.24
N SER A 7 15.40 2.16 -7.13
CA SER A 7 15.60 1.15 -8.17
C SER A 7 14.55 0.01 -8.13
N ASP A 8 14.34 -0.56 -9.31
CA ASP A 8 13.65 -1.82 -9.68
C ASP A 8 12.19 -2.05 -9.21
N THR A 9 11.78 -1.79 -7.98
CA THR A 9 10.38 -2.05 -7.54
C THR A 9 9.83 -1.13 -6.45
N GLY A 10 10.53 -0.02 -6.13
CA GLY A 10 10.14 0.89 -5.06
C GLY A 10 9.73 2.29 -5.52
N VAL A 11 8.96 2.96 -4.68
CA VAL A 11 8.69 4.40 -4.78
C VAL A 11 9.25 5.14 -3.57
N ILE A 12 9.57 6.41 -3.75
CA ILE A 12 10.09 7.28 -2.71
C ILE A 12 9.03 7.48 -1.62
N SER A 13 9.44 7.28 -0.38
CA SER A 13 8.68 7.63 0.82
C SER A 13 9.55 8.49 1.72
N VAL A 14 9.35 9.81 1.64
CA VAL A 14 10.08 10.81 2.41
C VAL A 14 9.72 10.65 3.89
N GLN A 15 10.74 10.43 4.72
CA GLN A 15 10.63 10.30 6.18
C GLN A 15 10.78 11.65 6.87
N SER A 16 11.73 12.47 6.39
CA SER A 16 11.90 13.84 6.86
C SER A 16 12.50 14.71 5.76
N ALA A 17 12.14 15.99 5.75
CA ALA A 17 12.72 16.98 4.85
C ALA A 17 12.81 18.32 5.56
N THR A 18 14.02 18.86 5.69
CA THR A 18 14.28 20.12 6.40
C THR A 18 15.14 21.06 5.57
N CYS A 19 14.98 22.36 5.83
CA CYS A 19 15.86 23.41 5.32
C CYS A 19 16.45 24.17 6.51
N GLY A 20 17.77 24.32 6.54
CA GLY A 20 18.44 24.93 7.68
C GLY A 20 19.91 24.56 7.75
N ARG A 21 20.45 24.50 8.95
CA ARG A 21 21.76 23.97 9.26
C ARG A 21 21.68 23.18 10.55
N THR A 22 21.97 21.89 10.47
CA THR A 22 21.98 20.95 11.61
C THR A 22 23.40 20.48 11.97
N SER A 23 24.39 20.89 11.18
CA SER A 23 25.80 20.53 11.29
C SER A 23 26.68 21.69 10.82
N SER A 24 27.74 21.96 11.58
CA SER A 24 28.76 22.97 11.26
C SER A 24 29.73 22.50 10.17
N GLN A 25 29.72 21.21 9.84
CA GLN A 25 30.64 20.60 8.88
C GLN A 25 30.02 20.44 7.47
N ILE A 26 28.73 20.16 7.39
CA ILE A 26 28.04 20.00 6.10
C ILE A 26 27.97 21.36 5.41
N CYS A 27 28.39 21.40 4.13
CA CYS A 27 28.41 22.62 3.33
C CYS A 27 29.10 23.79 4.09
N SER A 28 30.32 23.59 4.59
CA SER A 28 31.07 24.59 5.38
C SER A 28 32.29 25.18 4.65
N VAL A 29 32.79 24.51 3.61
CA VAL A 29 34.00 24.91 2.87
C VAL A 29 33.86 26.33 2.32
N GLY A 30 34.82 27.20 2.65
CA GLY A 30 34.87 28.59 2.19
C GLY A 30 33.91 29.55 2.90
N ARG A 31 33.24 29.13 3.99
CA ARG A 31 32.25 29.97 4.72
C ARG A 31 32.76 30.47 6.07
N PRO A 32 32.41 31.71 6.45
CA PRO A 32 32.80 32.26 7.74
C PRO A 32 32.07 31.55 8.90
N PRO A 33 32.66 31.48 10.10
CA PRO A 33 32.03 30.89 11.29
C PRO A 33 30.67 31.50 11.66
N SER A 34 30.44 32.77 11.34
CA SER A 34 29.16 33.46 11.54
C SER A 34 28.01 32.80 10.76
N GLU A 35 28.30 32.17 9.62
CA GLU A 35 27.30 31.50 8.78
C GLU A 35 27.13 30.00 9.09
N THR A 36 28.08 29.39 9.81
CA THR A 36 28.14 27.93 10.02
C THR A 36 27.97 27.47 11.47
N SER A 37 28.03 28.38 12.44
CA SER A 37 27.95 28.08 13.87
C SER A 37 26.54 27.75 14.37
N ASN A 38 25.50 28.35 13.77
CA ASN A 38 24.12 28.09 14.17
C ASN A 38 23.61 26.75 13.62
N THR A 39 23.83 25.67 14.38
CA THR A 39 23.40 24.30 14.03
C THR A 39 22.05 23.89 14.61
N GLN A 40 21.40 24.78 15.36
CA GLN A 40 20.05 24.57 15.90
C GLN A 40 19.01 25.35 15.08
N CYS A 41 19.28 25.50 13.78
CA CYS A 41 18.39 26.17 12.85
C CYS A 41 17.87 25.18 11.83
N SER A 42 16.59 24.83 11.89
CA SER A 42 15.94 24.13 10.78
C SER A 42 14.44 24.35 10.78
N ILE A 43 13.83 24.25 9.61
CA ILE A 43 12.38 24.19 9.43
C ILE A 43 12.03 23.02 8.52
N ASP A 44 10.88 22.41 8.77
CA ASP A 44 10.35 21.37 7.90
C ASP A 44 9.96 21.92 6.54
N VAL A 45 10.09 21.08 5.52
CA VAL A 45 9.76 21.38 4.13
C VAL A 45 8.73 20.38 3.61
N PRO A 46 7.43 20.51 4.01
CA PRO A 46 6.37 19.59 3.61
C PRO A 46 6.17 19.49 2.10
N ALA A 47 6.58 20.50 1.34
CA ALA A 47 6.50 20.52 -0.12
C ALA A 47 7.27 19.35 -0.77
N ILE A 48 8.35 18.88 -0.14
CA ILE A 48 9.15 17.75 -0.66
C ILE A 48 8.34 16.44 -0.59
N PHE A 49 7.64 16.19 0.51
CA PHE A 49 6.75 15.03 0.66
C PHE A 49 5.69 15.00 -0.43
N LYS A 50 5.03 16.15 -0.64
CA LYS A 50 3.95 16.29 -1.62
C LYS A 50 4.45 16.01 -3.03
N ARG A 51 5.66 16.44 -3.38
CA ARG A 51 6.17 16.36 -4.75
C ARG A 51 6.88 15.05 -5.08
N CYS A 52 7.42 14.37 -4.07
CA CYS A 52 8.25 13.18 -4.31
C CYS A 52 7.61 11.86 -3.88
N ASN A 53 6.68 11.87 -2.92
CA ASN A 53 6.12 10.61 -2.43
C ASN A 53 5.39 9.86 -3.55
N GLY A 54 5.70 8.57 -3.70
CA GLY A 54 5.11 7.71 -4.72
C GLY A 54 5.73 7.82 -6.11
N LEU A 55 6.74 8.68 -6.30
CA LEU A 55 7.52 8.70 -7.54
C LEU A 55 8.70 7.74 -7.44
N ARG A 56 9.15 7.20 -8.58
CA ARG A 56 10.42 6.46 -8.68
C ARG A 56 11.61 7.39 -8.73
N GLU A 57 11.45 8.48 -9.48
CA GLU A 57 12.41 9.55 -9.67
C GLU A 57 11.76 10.87 -9.28
N CYS A 58 12.43 11.65 -8.43
CA CYS A 58 11.96 12.98 -8.09
C CYS A 58 13.11 13.97 -8.18
N GLU A 59 12.98 14.93 -9.09
CA GLU A 59 13.91 16.03 -9.26
C GLU A 59 13.26 17.34 -8.81
N LEU A 60 13.91 18.03 -7.86
CA LEU A 60 13.40 19.26 -7.28
C LEU A 60 14.36 20.44 -7.44
N ASN A 61 13.80 21.55 -7.94
CA ASN A 61 14.41 22.87 -7.77
C ASN A 61 14.18 23.32 -6.32
N THR A 62 15.28 23.69 -5.66
CA THR A 62 15.31 24.10 -4.24
C THR A 62 14.90 25.56 -4.02
N GLN A 63 14.74 26.35 -5.09
CA GLN A 63 14.24 27.72 -5.02
C GLN A 63 12.77 27.73 -4.61
N GLY A 64 12.44 28.40 -3.50
CA GLY A 64 11.06 28.58 -3.03
C GLY A 64 10.41 27.35 -2.39
N LEU A 65 11.16 26.28 -2.09
CA LEU A 65 10.61 25.13 -1.37
C LEU A 65 10.41 25.41 0.12
N ALA A 66 11.35 26.12 0.76
CA ALA A 66 11.23 26.52 2.15
C ALA A 66 10.17 27.63 2.30
N PRO A 67 9.21 27.50 3.24
CA PRO A 67 8.11 28.45 3.37
C PRO A 67 8.55 29.83 3.89
N LYS A 68 9.66 29.88 4.63
CA LYS A 68 10.29 31.09 5.17
C LYS A 68 11.75 30.83 5.45
N ASP A 69 12.54 31.89 5.62
CA ASP A 69 13.91 31.75 6.13
C ASP A 69 13.87 31.38 7.63
N PRO A 70 14.40 30.21 8.03
CA PRO A 70 14.43 29.80 9.43
C PRO A 70 15.49 30.55 10.28
N CYS A 71 16.55 31.08 9.65
CA CYS A 71 17.62 31.81 10.33
C CYS A 71 18.36 32.73 9.37
N PHE A 72 18.09 34.03 9.50
CA PHE A 72 18.77 35.06 8.73
C PHE A 72 20.29 35.05 9.02
N GLY A 73 21.10 35.29 7.99
CA GLY A 73 22.56 35.33 8.11
C GLY A 73 23.25 33.99 8.33
N THR A 74 22.51 32.88 8.46
CA THR A 74 23.07 31.52 8.49
C THR A 74 22.98 30.90 7.10
N TYR A 75 24.05 30.23 6.66
CA TYR A 75 24.02 29.49 5.40
C TYR A 75 23.27 28.16 5.59
N LYS A 76 22.24 27.95 4.77
CA LYS A 76 21.30 26.83 4.88
C LYS A 76 21.51 25.80 3.77
N TYR A 77 21.21 24.55 4.07
CA TYR A 77 21.11 23.44 3.13
C TYR A 77 19.81 22.66 3.38
N TYR A 78 19.41 21.90 2.37
CA TYR A 78 18.28 20.98 2.48
C TYR A 78 18.80 19.60 2.88
N THR A 79 18.16 18.98 3.86
CA THR A 79 18.39 17.59 4.24
C THR A 79 17.10 16.83 4.02
N THR A 80 17.17 15.68 3.34
CA THR A 80 16.00 14.82 3.14
C THR A 80 16.39 13.38 3.37
N ASN A 81 15.66 12.73 4.28
CA ASN A 81 15.73 11.31 4.52
C ASN A 81 14.52 10.66 3.86
N TYR A 82 14.74 9.65 3.03
CA TYR A 82 13.69 8.88 2.41
C TYR A 82 14.06 7.41 2.39
N ILE A 83 13.04 6.57 2.30
CA ILE A 83 13.19 5.14 2.04
C ILE A 83 12.48 4.81 0.74
N CYS A 84 12.84 3.67 0.17
CA CYS A 84 12.13 3.09 -0.97
C CYS A 84 11.18 2.02 -0.44
N ILE A 85 9.87 2.20 -0.70
CA ILE A 85 8.86 1.21 -0.33
C ILE A 85 8.34 0.51 -1.58
N PRO A 86 8.13 -0.82 -1.55
CA PRO A 86 7.58 -1.55 -2.70
C PRO A 86 6.22 -0.99 -3.09
N ALA A 87 6.05 -0.55 -4.33
CA ALA A 87 4.77 -0.08 -4.87
C ALA A 87 4.74 -0.15 -6.38
N GLU A 88 3.54 -0.33 -6.93
CA GLU A 88 3.30 -0.21 -8.36
C GLU A 88 3.02 1.24 -8.74
N THR A 89 3.32 1.59 -10.00
CA THR A 89 3.15 2.95 -10.53
C THR A 89 2.42 2.91 -11.86
N SER A 90 1.45 3.80 -12.03
CA SER A 90 0.72 3.98 -13.29
C SER A 90 0.74 5.44 -13.70
N VAL A 91 0.97 5.69 -15.00
CA VAL A 91 0.99 7.04 -15.59
C VAL A 91 -0.01 7.08 -16.74
N THR A 92 -0.87 8.10 -16.73
CA THR A 92 -1.89 8.31 -17.75
C THR A 92 -1.87 9.76 -18.20
N CYS A 93 -1.61 10.00 -19.48
CA CYS A 93 -1.61 11.35 -20.04
C CYS A 93 -3.03 11.95 -20.03
N HIS A 94 -3.12 13.28 -19.94
CA HIS A 94 -4.41 13.97 -19.97
C HIS A 94 -5.27 13.56 -21.17
N GLY A 95 -6.52 13.17 -20.90
CA GLY A 95 -7.48 12.66 -21.90
C GLY A 95 -7.44 11.15 -22.10
N GLY A 96 -6.56 10.41 -21.41
CA GLY A 96 -6.49 8.95 -21.46
C GLY A 96 -7.14 8.25 -20.27
N TYR A 97 -7.22 6.92 -20.38
CA TYR A 97 -7.68 6.01 -19.32
C TYR A 97 -6.49 5.25 -18.73
N GLY A 98 -6.40 5.24 -17.40
CA GLY A 98 -5.43 4.47 -16.64
C GLY A 98 -6.08 3.23 -16.07
N TYR A 99 -5.46 2.08 -16.29
CA TYR A 99 -5.87 0.81 -15.70
C TYR A 99 -4.91 0.42 -14.58
N LEU A 100 -5.45 0.18 -13.40
CA LEU A 100 -4.75 -0.36 -12.25
C LEU A 100 -5.22 -1.79 -12.06
N LYS A 101 -4.29 -2.69 -11.76
CA LYS A 101 -4.61 -4.08 -11.49
C LYS A 101 -3.63 -4.64 -10.48
N CYS A 102 -4.17 -5.22 -9.43
CA CYS A 102 -3.44 -6.17 -8.63
C CYS A 102 -3.76 -7.54 -9.17
N GLU A 103 -2.73 -8.23 -9.65
CA GLU A 103 -2.90 -9.64 -9.93
C GLU A 103 -3.27 -10.36 -8.62
N ASN A 104 -2.67 -9.93 -7.49
CA ASN A 104 -2.81 -10.57 -6.20
C ASN A 104 -3.24 -9.64 -5.08
N GLY A 105 -4.53 -9.64 -4.77
CA GLY A 105 -5.08 -8.88 -3.67
C GLY A 105 -5.81 -7.62 -4.10
N ARG A 106 -5.85 -6.64 -3.22
CA ARG A 106 -6.66 -5.43 -3.40
C ARG A 106 -5.78 -4.20 -3.50
N ILE A 107 -6.15 -3.33 -4.43
CA ILE A 107 -5.53 -2.03 -4.64
C ILE A 107 -5.70 -1.21 -3.36
N GLN A 108 -4.59 -0.67 -2.88
CA GLN A 108 -4.56 0.41 -1.90
C GLN A 108 -3.75 1.55 -2.50
N ILE A 109 -4.42 2.64 -2.87
CA ILE A 109 -3.77 3.82 -3.40
C ILE A 109 -2.86 4.43 -2.34
N ASN A 110 -1.60 4.63 -2.70
CA ASN A 110 -0.57 5.26 -1.87
C ASN A 110 -0.52 6.77 -2.14
N THR A 111 -0.33 7.16 -3.40
CA THR A 111 -0.38 8.56 -3.83
C THR A 111 -1.05 8.69 -5.20
N ALA A 112 -1.63 9.85 -5.47
CA ALA A 112 -2.04 10.22 -6.81
C ALA A 112 -1.82 11.73 -7.03
N ASN A 113 -1.32 12.09 -8.21
CA ASN A 113 -1.13 13.46 -8.63
C ASN A 113 -1.62 13.64 -10.06
N TYR A 114 -2.56 14.57 -10.26
CA TYR A 114 -2.95 15.01 -11.60
C TYR A 114 -2.34 16.39 -11.86
N GLY A 115 -1.28 16.43 -12.67
CA GLY A 115 -0.44 17.62 -12.82
C GLY A 115 0.75 17.37 -13.76
N ARG A 116 1.89 18.00 -13.46
CA ARG A 116 3.17 17.77 -14.14
C ARG A 116 4.32 18.04 -13.18
N THR A 117 5.17 17.03 -12.96
CA THR A 117 6.35 17.06 -12.10
C THR A 117 7.66 16.98 -12.87
N ASP A 118 7.63 16.68 -14.16
CA ASP A 118 8.81 16.57 -15.03
C ASP A 118 8.50 17.00 -16.48
N LYS A 119 9.55 17.16 -17.29
CA LYS A 119 9.43 17.62 -18.70
C LYS A 119 9.24 16.49 -19.71
N THR A 120 9.48 15.23 -19.33
CA THR A 120 9.61 14.09 -20.26
C THR A 120 8.35 13.25 -20.33
N THR A 121 7.68 13.03 -19.19
CA THR A 121 6.43 12.29 -19.08
C THR A 121 5.33 12.95 -19.92
N CYS A 122 4.69 12.17 -20.79
CA CYS A 122 3.61 12.64 -21.67
C CYS A 122 3.99 13.90 -22.47
N SER A 123 5.21 13.95 -23.02
CA SER A 123 5.76 15.11 -23.74
C SER A 123 5.67 15.00 -25.27
N GLU A 124 5.44 13.80 -25.81
CA GLU A 124 5.44 13.55 -27.25
C GLU A 124 4.39 14.41 -27.97
N GLY A 125 4.84 15.13 -29.01
CA GLY A 125 3.98 16.00 -29.82
C GLY A 125 3.46 17.27 -29.10
N ARG A 126 3.97 17.60 -27.91
CA ARG A 126 3.51 18.76 -27.12
C ARG A 126 4.42 19.98 -27.31
N PRO A 127 3.86 21.21 -27.42
CA PRO A 127 4.64 22.44 -27.43
C PRO A 127 5.45 22.62 -26.14
N SER A 128 6.65 23.19 -26.27
CA SER A 128 7.58 23.38 -25.16
C SER A 128 6.97 24.19 -24.01
N GLU A 129 6.13 25.16 -24.31
CA GLU A 129 5.46 26.04 -23.35
C GLU A 129 4.56 25.26 -22.39
N GLN A 130 3.93 24.18 -22.88
CA GLN A 130 3.04 23.32 -22.10
C GLN A 130 3.80 22.38 -21.15
N LEU A 131 5.12 22.26 -21.31
CA LEU A 131 5.99 21.31 -20.59
C LEU A 131 6.89 22.01 -19.56
N GLN A 132 6.99 23.34 -19.54
CA GLN A 132 7.91 24.06 -18.66
C GLN A 132 7.52 24.00 -17.18
N ASN A 133 6.23 24.02 -16.87
CA ASN A 133 5.76 24.01 -15.49
C ASN A 133 5.78 22.59 -14.89
N THR A 134 6.91 22.24 -14.28
CA THR A 134 7.10 20.99 -13.53
C THR A 134 6.79 21.13 -12.04
N ASN A 135 6.26 22.26 -11.61
CA ASN A 135 5.81 22.49 -10.24
C ASN A 135 4.28 22.34 -10.11
N CYS A 136 3.66 21.69 -11.10
CA CYS A 136 2.22 21.54 -11.16
C CYS A 136 1.77 20.29 -10.39
N TYR A 137 1.27 20.51 -9.18
CA TYR A 137 0.87 19.43 -8.28
C TYR A 137 -0.56 19.65 -7.76
N SER A 138 -1.37 18.58 -7.81
CA SER A 138 -2.73 18.54 -7.28
C SER A 138 -2.89 17.38 -6.29
N PRO A 139 -2.85 17.64 -4.97
CA PRO A 139 -3.09 16.60 -3.97
C PRO A 139 -4.53 16.08 -4.00
N ASN A 140 -5.44 16.84 -4.61
CA ASN A 140 -6.87 16.50 -4.68
C ASN A 140 -7.13 15.28 -5.56
N ALA A 141 -6.15 14.80 -6.31
CA ALA A 141 -6.28 13.58 -7.12
C ALA A 141 -6.36 12.30 -6.26
N LEU A 142 -5.79 12.29 -5.05
CA LEU A 142 -5.78 11.10 -4.19
C LEU A 142 -7.19 10.64 -3.83
N ALA A 143 -8.05 11.54 -3.33
CA ALA A 143 -9.38 11.19 -2.86
C ALA A 143 -10.28 10.52 -3.93
N PRO A 144 -10.47 11.07 -5.15
CA PRO A 144 -11.29 10.43 -6.18
C PRO A 144 -10.71 9.12 -6.68
N VAL A 145 -9.37 9.00 -6.79
CA VAL A 145 -8.72 7.73 -7.19
C VAL A 145 -8.90 6.67 -6.12
N SER A 146 -8.62 7.01 -4.85
CA SER A 146 -8.84 6.11 -3.71
C SER A 146 -10.28 5.65 -3.60
N LYS A 147 -11.25 6.56 -3.78
CA LYS A 147 -12.68 6.23 -3.77
C LYS A 147 -13.06 5.26 -4.87
N SER A 148 -12.43 5.38 -6.04
CA SER A 148 -12.77 4.57 -7.21
C SER A 148 -12.07 3.20 -7.20
N CYS A 149 -10.87 3.11 -6.61
CA CYS A 149 -10.02 1.94 -6.76
C CYS A 149 -9.73 1.15 -5.48
N ASN A 150 -9.77 1.77 -4.28
CA ASN A 150 -9.38 1.06 -3.06
C ASN A 150 -10.26 -0.16 -2.82
N GLY A 151 -9.65 -1.29 -2.48
CA GLY A 151 -10.35 -2.53 -2.15
C GLY A 151 -10.80 -3.34 -3.36
N LEU A 152 -10.56 -2.87 -4.59
CA LEU A 152 -10.81 -3.60 -5.83
C LEU A 152 -9.55 -4.32 -6.31
N GLU A 153 -9.71 -5.38 -7.09
CA GLU A 153 -8.60 -6.06 -7.77
C GLU A 153 -8.14 -5.31 -9.02
N SER A 154 -9.08 -4.66 -9.72
CA SER A 154 -8.78 -3.80 -10.86
C SER A 154 -9.68 -2.57 -10.86
N CYS A 155 -9.17 -1.48 -11.44
CA CYS A 155 -9.83 -0.19 -11.50
C CYS A 155 -9.43 0.56 -12.76
N GLU A 156 -10.39 1.27 -13.37
CA GLU A 156 -10.14 2.20 -14.46
C GLU A 156 -10.33 3.64 -13.97
N VAL A 157 -9.42 4.54 -14.35
CA VAL A 157 -9.45 5.96 -13.98
C VAL A 157 -9.26 6.84 -15.22
N PHE A 158 -10.18 7.79 -15.42
CA PHE A 158 -10.09 8.72 -16.54
C PHE A 158 -9.35 10.01 -16.17
N ALA A 159 -8.22 10.30 -16.83
CA ALA A 159 -7.33 11.41 -16.50
C ALA A 159 -7.77 12.75 -17.13
N THR A 160 -8.87 13.33 -16.65
CA THR A 160 -9.42 14.58 -17.20
C THR A 160 -9.79 15.63 -16.18
N HIS A 161 -10.04 16.86 -16.66
CA HIS A 161 -10.38 18.00 -15.82
C HIS A 161 -11.80 17.92 -15.22
N THR A 162 -12.64 17.02 -15.73
CA THR A 162 -13.98 16.76 -15.19
C THR A 162 -13.92 15.91 -13.92
N VAL A 163 -12.92 15.03 -13.83
CA VAL A 163 -12.64 14.20 -12.64
C VAL A 163 -11.73 14.94 -11.66
N PHE A 164 -10.75 15.67 -12.17
CA PHE A 164 -9.73 16.37 -11.39
C PHE A 164 -9.75 17.86 -11.69
N THR A 165 -9.91 18.71 -10.68
CA THR A 165 -9.78 20.17 -10.88
C THR A 165 -8.44 20.53 -11.52
N ASP A 166 -8.43 21.41 -12.52
CA ASP A 166 -7.19 21.83 -13.20
C ASP A 166 -6.30 22.64 -12.24
N PRO A 167 -5.13 22.12 -11.82
CA PRO A 167 -4.23 22.83 -10.91
C PRO A 167 -3.35 23.89 -11.60
N CYS A 168 -3.21 23.84 -12.94
CA CYS A 168 -2.25 24.66 -13.67
C CYS A 168 -2.70 24.85 -15.13
N PHE A 169 -3.50 25.89 -15.37
CA PHE A 169 -3.99 26.22 -16.71
C PHE A 169 -2.84 26.41 -17.71
N GLY A 170 -3.04 25.96 -18.96
CA GLY A 170 -2.04 26.04 -20.03
C GLY A 170 -0.89 25.02 -19.95
N THR A 171 -0.77 24.27 -18.85
CA THR A 171 0.19 23.16 -18.73
C THR A 171 -0.47 21.84 -19.14
N TYR A 172 0.20 21.04 -19.98
CA TYR A 172 -0.29 19.71 -20.35
C TYR A 172 0.02 18.73 -19.22
N LYS A 173 -1.00 18.02 -18.73
CA LYS A 173 -0.94 17.25 -17.48
C LYS A 173 -0.92 15.74 -17.72
N TYR A 174 -0.63 15.01 -16.66
CA TYR A 174 -0.80 13.56 -16.55
C TYR A 174 -1.23 13.20 -15.12
N LEU A 175 -1.91 12.06 -15.01
CA LEU A 175 -2.23 11.41 -13.75
C LEU A 175 -1.11 10.41 -13.45
N ALA A 176 -0.37 10.63 -12.37
CA ALA A 176 0.60 9.67 -11.84
C ALA A 176 0.03 9.08 -10.54
N ILE A 177 -0.06 7.76 -10.47
CA ILE A 177 -0.58 7.01 -9.32
C ILE A 177 0.50 6.06 -8.83
N SER A 178 0.68 5.99 -7.51
CA SER A 178 1.35 4.87 -6.86
C SER A 178 0.36 4.10 -5.98
N TYR A 179 0.43 2.78 -5.99
CA TYR A 179 -0.46 1.93 -5.21
C TYR A 179 0.24 0.66 -4.74
N PHE A 180 -0.28 0.09 -3.66
CA PHE A 180 0.11 -1.21 -3.16
C PHE A 180 -0.91 -2.24 -3.60
N CYS A 181 -0.43 -3.45 -3.87
CA CYS A 181 -1.26 -4.64 -3.89
C CYS A 181 -1.16 -5.30 -2.52
N LEU A 182 -2.18 -5.05 -1.70
CA LEU A 182 -2.27 -5.66 -0.39
C LEU A 182 -2.91 -7.03 -0.56
N PRO A 183 -2.43 -8.09 0.11
CA PRO A 183 -3.09 -9.39 0.09
C PRO A 183 -4.58 -9.23 0.37
N SER A 184 -5.44 -9.87 -0.43
CA SER A 184 -6.88 -9.92 -0.14
C SER A 184 -7.05 -10.43 1.29
N GLY A 185 -7.64 -9.59 2.15
CA GLY A 185 -7.66 -9.80 3.59
C GLY A 185 -8.05 -11.23 3.95
N VAL A 186 -7.26 -11.84 4.84
CA VAL A 186 -7.41 -13.20 5.37
C VAL A 186 -8.88 -13.66 5.33
N CYS A 187 -9.18 -14.62 4.46
CA CYS A 187 -10.46 -15.29 4.45
C CYS A 187 -10.53 -16.25 5.65
N SER A 188 -11.71 -16.40 6.25
CA SER A 188 -11.92 -17.41 7.29
C SER A 188 -13.19 -18.20 7.06
N SER A 189 -13.18 -19.46 7.46
CA SER A 189 -14.32 -20.37 7.40
C SER A 189 -14.45 -21.12 8.72
N ILE A 190 -15.68 -21.20 9.23
CA ILE A 190 -16.04 -21.98 10.41
C ILE A 190 -17.06 -23.02 9.97
N VAL A 191 -16.80 -24.29 10.34
CA VAL A 191 -17.63 -25.43 9.97
C VAL A 191 -17.89 -26.26 11.20
N CYS A 192 -19.16 -26.46 11.57
CA CYS A 192 -19.49 -27.24 12.76
C CYS A 192 -19.18 -28.74 12.53
N GLU A 193 -18.89 -29.48 13.60
CA GLU A 193 -18.66 -30.92 13.49
C GLU A 193 -19.86 -31.63 12.82
N HIS A 194 -19.57 -32.51 11.85
CA HIS A 194 -20.48 -33.19 10.93
C HIS A 194 -20.98 -32.38 9.73
N GLU A 195 -20.51 -31.15 9.56
CA GLU A 195 -20.76 -30.35 8.35
C GLU A 195 -19.55 -30.36 7.41
N SER A 196 -19.76 -29.85 6.19
CA SER A 196 -18.71 -29.69 5.18
C SER A 196 -18.78 -28.29 4.59
N THR A 197 -17.64 -27.74 4.18
CA THR A 197 -17.55 -26.45 3.51
C THR A 197 -16.82 -26.60 2.17
N ALA A 198 -17.01 -25.61 1.30
CA ALA A 198 -16.20 -25.40 0.11
C ALA A 198 -15.45 -24.08 0.25
N LEU A 199 -14.11 -24.14 0.21
CA LEU A 199 -13.29 -22.93 0.06
C LEU A 199 -13.19 -22.63 -1.43
N ASN A 200 -13.39 -21.37 -1.80
CA ASN A 200 -13.34 -20.93 -3.19
C ASN A 200 -12.57 -19.63 -3.26
N CYS A 201 -11.74 -19.52 -4.30
CA CYS A 201 -11.08 -18.30 -4.69
C CYS A 201 -11.58 -17.87 -6.08
N ASP A 202 -11.51 -16.58 -6.38
CA ASP A 202 -11.91 -16.05 -7.68
C ASP A 202 -10.98 -16.56 -8.80
N GLU A 203 -11.46 -16.50 -10.04
CA GLU A 203 -10.74 -17.01 -11.21
C GLU A 203 -9.32 -16.41 -11.31
N GLY A 204 -8.31 -17.26 -11.56
CA GLY A 204 -6.91 -16.84 -11.62
C GLY A 204 -6.16 -16.88 -10.28
N THR A 205 -6.85 -17.15 -9.17
CA THR A 205 -6.23 -17.31 -7.85
C THR A 205 -6.42 -18.73 -7.29
N VAL A 206 -5.58 -19.09 -6.32
CA VAL A 206 -5.46 -20.35 -5.62
C VAL A 206 -5.40 -20.11 -4.11
N ILE A 207 -5.87 -21.09 -3.36
CA ILE A 207 -5.92 -21.07 -1.90
C ILE A 207 -4.51 -21.23 -1.35
N SER A 208 -4.13 -20.35 -0.42
CA SER A 208 -2.97 -20.53 0.46
C SER A 208 -3.40 -20.55 1.92
N ILE A 209 -3.21 -21.69 2.58
CA ILE A 209 -3.69 -21.93 3.94
C ILE A 209 -2.76 -21.25 4.94
N HIS A 210 -3.32 -20.35 5.75
CA HIS A 210 -2.60 -19.66 6.82
C HIS A 210 -2.64 -20.45 8.13
N SER A 211 -3.84 -20.81 8.60
CA SER A 211 -3.99 -21.65 9.80
C SER A 211 -5.27 -22.48 9.77
N ALA A 212 -5.27 -23.66 10.41
CA ALA A 212 -6.47 -24.45 10.61
C ALA A 212 -6.50 -25.18 11.95
N ASN A 213 -7.69 -25.31 12.53
CA ASN A 213 -7.92 -26.07 13.76
C ASN A 213 -9.28 -26.77 13.73
N TYR A 214 -9.29 -28.10 13.82
CA TYR A 214 -10.46 -28.90 14.19
C TYR A 214 -10.44 -29.15 15.70
N GLY A 215 -11.42 -28.60 16.41
CA GLY A 215 -11.43 -28.61 17.87
C GLY A 215 -12.44 -27.63 18.44
N ARG A 216 -12.10 -26.93 19.53
CA ARG A 216 -12.93 -25.88 20.12
C ARG A 216 -12.04 -24.91 20.88
N THR A 217 -12.12 -23.62 20.52
CA THR A 217 -11.36 -22.52 21.14
C THR A 217 -12.25 -21.54 21.92
N ASP A 218 -13.57 -21.68 21.83
CA ASP A 218 -14.54 -20.85 22.55
C ASP A 218 -15.88 -21.61 22.79
N SER A 219 -16.74 -21.05 23.65
CA SER A 219 -18.00 -21.67 24.06
C SER A 219 -19.22 -21.25 23.23
N THR A 220 -19.08 -20.30 22.29
CA THR A 220 -20.20 -19.68 21.58
C THR A 220 -20.33 -20.16 20.12
N THR A 221 -19.21 -20.48 19.47
CA THR A 221 -19.15 -21.00 18.10
C THR A 221 -19.75 -22.41 18.05
N CYS A 222 -20.65 -22.63 17.08
CA CYS A 222 -21.35 -23.91 16.90
C CYS A 222 -22.04 -24.43 18.18
N SER A 223 -22.69 -23.53 18.95
CA SER A 223 -23.26 -23.82 20.28
C SER A 223 -24.77 -24.10 20.30
N THR A 224 -25.49 -23.74 19.24
CA THR A 224 -26.97 -23.81 19.20
C THR A 224 -27.47 -25.23 19.48
N GLY A 225 -28.32 -25.37 20.50
CA GLY A 225 -28.95 -26.65 20.87
C GLY A 225 -28.01 -27.66 21.55
N ARG A 226 -26.80 -27.25 21.96
CA ARG A 226 -25.80 -28.15 22.58
C ARG A 226 -25.81 -28.06 24.12
N PRO A 227 -25.66 -29.19 24.84
CA PRO A 227 -25.51 -29.18 26.29
C PRO A 227 -24.22 -28.46 26.73
N ALA A 228 -24.27 -27.77 27.88
CA ALA A 228 -23.11 -27.04 28.42
C ALA A 228 -21.86 -27.92 28.62
N SER A 229 -22.05 -29.22 28.94
CA SER A 229 -20.95 -30.18 29.07
C SER A 229 -20.15 -30.37 27.78
N GLN A 230 -20.77 -30.22 26.60
CA GLN A 230 -20.11 -30.34 25.30
C GLN A 230 -19.39 -29.05 24.85
N LEU A 231 -19.63 -27.92 25.54
CA LEU A 231 -19.10 -26.60 25.20
C LEU A 231 -18.04 -26.08 26.19
N ALA A 232 -17.90 -26.74 27.34
CA ALA A 232 -17.04 -26.31 28.44
C ALA A 232 -15.53 -26.36 28.12
N LYS A 233 -15.08 -27.29 27.28
CA LYS A 233 -13.66 -27.45 26.93
C LYS A 233 -13.31 -26.58 25.72
N THR A 234 -12.59 -25.48 25.94
CA THR A 234 -12.21 -24.50 24.91
C THR A 234 -10.71 -24.46 24.61
N ASP A 235 -9.97 -25.45 25.07
CA ASP A 235 -8.54 -25.65 24.82
C ASP A 235 -8.31 -26.91 23.97
N CYS A 236 -9.17 -27.12 22.97
CA CYS A 236 -9.16 -28.33 22.15
C CYS A 236 -8.60 -28.05 20.75
N TYR A 237 -7.50 -28.75 20.41
CA TYR A 237 -6.78 -28.58 19.14
C TYR A 237 -6.37 -29.94 18.58
N ALA A 238 -6.72 -30.23 17.32
CA ALA A 238 -6.19 -31.40 16.61
C ALA A 238 -4.85 -31.08 15.93
N LEU A 239 -3.81 -31.85 16.25
CA LEU A 239 -2.44 -31.63 15.78
C LEU A 239 -2.26 -31.76 14.26
N ASN A 240 -3.13 -32.51 13.59
CA ASN A 240 -3.11 -32.75 12.15
C ASN A 240 -3.96 -31.76 11.34
N SER A 241 -4.67 -30.82 12.00
CA SER A 241 -5.60 -29.90 11.32
C SER A 241 -4.94 -29.14 10.18
N GLN A 242 -3.79 -28.52 10.45
CA GLN A 242 -3.03 -27.77 9.47
C GLN A 242 -2.66 -28.65 8.27
N THR A 243 -2.01 -29.79 8.53
CA THR A 243 -1.50 -30.68 7.48
C THR A 243 -2.62 -31.22 6.60
N VAL A 244 -3.75 -31.61 7.19
CA VAL A 244 -4.90 -32.13 6.45
C VAL A 244 -5.52 -31.05 5.56
N VAL A 245 -5.73 -29.85 6.09
CA VAL A 245 -6.32 -28.74 5.32
C VAL A 245 -5.38 -28.26 4.21
N THR A 246 -4.08 -28.07 4.50
CA THR A 246 -3.07 -27.73 3.50
C THR A 246 -3.01 -28.79 2.39
N SER A 247 -2.93 -30.08 2.73
CA SER A 247 -2.91 -31.15 1.72
C SER A 247 -4.19 -31.21 0.88
N GLY A 248 -5.33 -30.83 1.47
CA GLY A 248 -6.62 -30.81 0.80
C GLY A 248 -6.83 -29.62 -0.14
N CYS A 249 -6.25 -28.46 0.16
CA CYS A 249 -6.65 -27.18 -0.44
C CYS A 249 -5.53 -26.34 -1.03
N GLU A 250 -4.29 -26.48 -0.57
CA GLU A 250 -3.18 -25.61 -0.99
C GLU A 250 -2.98 -25.64 -2.50
N GLY A 251 -2.85 -24.47 -3.13
CA GLY A 251 -2.63 -24.33 -4.56
C GLY A 251 -3.84 -24.67 -5.45
N LYS A 252 -5.01 -24.96 -4.87
CA LYS A 252 -6.25 -25.19 -5.62
C LYS A 252 -7.10 -23.93 -5.66
N ASN A 253 -7.85 -23.71 -6.73
CA ASN A 253 -8.83 -22.61 -6.81
C ASN A 253 -10.07 -22.90 -5.94
N ASN A 254 -10.44 -24.16 -5.78
CA ASN A 254 -11.47 -24.61 -4.84
C ASN A 254 -11.09 -25.94 -4.17
N CYS A 255 -11.63 -26.18 -2.99
CA CYS A 255 -11.56 -27.47 -2.30
C CYS A 255 -12.77 -27.65 -1.37
N SER A 256 -13.07 -28.89 -0.99
CA SER A 256 -14.06 -29.18 0.04
C SER A 256 -13.47 -29.99 1.18
N ILE A 257 -13.83 -29.63 2.41
CA ILE A 257 -13.38 -30.30 3.63
C ILE A 257 -14.57 -30.58 4.54
N SER A 258 -14.62 -31.82 5.05
CA SER A 258 -15.59 -32.28 6.04
C SER A 258 -15.01 -32.16 7.45
N ALA A 259 -15.72 -31.49 8.35
CA ALA A 259 -15.34 -31.33 9.75
C ALA A 259 -15.76 -32.56 10.56
N SER A 260 -14.97 -33.64 10.52
CA SER A 260 -15.29 -34.90 11.21
C SER A 260 -14.08 -35.60 11.83
N ASN A 261 -14.34 -36.43 12.85
CA ASN A 261 -13.32 -37.26 13.51
C ASN A 261 -12.67 -38.28 12.56
N SER A 262 -13.35 -38.69 11.49
CA SER A 262 -12.76 -39.55 10.45
C SER A 262 -11.65 -38.86 9.64
N VAL A 263 -11.68 -37.53 9.55
CA VAL A 263 -10.73 -36.71 8.80
C VAL A 263 -9.61 -36.21 9.70
N PHE A 264 -9.96 -35.74 10.90
CA PHE A 264 -9.04 -35.04 11.80
C PHE A 264 -8.68 -35.83 13.07
N SER A 265 -9.21 -37.04 13.26
CA SER A 265 -9.25 -37.73 14.56
C SER A 265 -10.06 -36.95 15.61
N ASP A 266 -10.28 -37.52 16.79
CA ASP A 266 -10.97 -36.83 17.89
C ASP A 266 -9.97 -36.29 18.94
N PRO A 267 -9.67 -34.99 18.93
CA PRO A 267 -8.74 -34.37 19.89
C PRO A 267 -9.32 -34.20 21.30
N CYS A 268 -10.64 -34.26 21.46
CA CYS A 268 -11.30 -34.03 22.75
C CYS A 268 -12.67 -34.71 22.82
N VAL A 269 -12.64 -36.02 23.11
CA VAL A 269 -13.84 -36.86 23.25
C VAL A 269 -14.86 -36.23 24.20
N GLY A 270 -16.12 -36.18 23.76
CA GLY A 270 -17.24 -35.61 24.51
C GLY A 270 -17.41 -34.09 24.35
N THR A 271 -16.51 -33.41 23.64
CA THR A 271 -16.64 -32.00 23.26
C THR A 271 -17.13 -31.90 21.82
N PHE A 272 -18.15 -31.07 21.57
CA PHE A 272 -18.63 -30.81 20.21
C PHE A 272 -17.68 -29.82 19.54
N LYS A 273 -17.11 -30.17 18.37
CA LYS A 273 -16.02 -29.41 17.75
C LYS A 273 -16.51 -28.54 16.59
N TYR A 274 -15.61 -27.72 16.07
CA TYR A 274 -15.71 -27.05 14.78
C TYR A 274 -14.34 -26.98 14.11
N LEU A 275 -14.34 -26.90 12.79
CA LEU A 275 -13.16 -26.62 11.99
C LEU A 275 -13.11 -25.11 11.70
N TYR A 276 -12.07 -24.44 12.19
CA TYR A 276 -11.71 -23.09 11.79
C TYR A 276 -10.58 -23.16 10.76
N ILE A 277 -10.70 -22.41 9.65
CA ILE A 277 -9.66 -22.26 8.63
C ILE A 277 -9.47 -20.77 8.37
N SER A 278 -8.23 -20.29 8.37
CA SER A 278 -7.82 -19.00 7.84
C SER A 278 -6.93 -19.22 6.61
N TYR A 279 -7.19 -18.48 5.54
CA TYR A 279 -6.51 -18.66 4.25
C TYR A 279 -6.48 -17.37 3.45
N PHE A 280 -5.65 -17.35 2.43
CA PHE A 280 -5.58 -16.30 1.42
C PHE A 280 -5.98 -16.87 0.06
N CYS A 281 -6.48 -16.01 -0.82
CA CYS A 281 -6.50 -16.28 -2.25
C CYS A 281 -5.31 -15.55 -2.87
N VAL A 282 -4.38 -16.31 -3.44
CA VAL A 282 -3.18 -15.81 -4.10
C VAL A 282 -3.16 -16.28 -5.55
N LEU A 283 -2.62 -15.54 -6.51
CA LEU A 283 -2.45 -15.91 -7.90
C LEU A 283 -1.74 -17.23 -8.00
N LYS A 284 -2.15 -17.93 -9.04
CA LYS A 284 -1.49 -19.12 -9.51
C LYS A 284 -0.12 -18.83 -10.12
#